data_AF-A0A3Q9BQS2-F1
#
_entry.id   AF-A0A3Q9BQS2-F1
#
_cell.length_a   1.000
_cell.length_b   1.000
_cell.length_c   1.000
_cell.angle_alpha   90.00
_cell.angle_beta   90.00
_cell.angle_gamma   90.00
#
_symmetry.space_group_name_H-M   'P 1'
#
loop_
_entity.id
_entity.type
_entity.pdbx_description
1 polymer ?
#
loop_
_entity_poly.entity_id
_entity_poly.type
_entity_poly.pdbx_seq_one_letter_code
_entity_poly.pdbx_strand_id
1 'polypeptide(L)'
;MSRKNLLASALLCASLVSLFAISTAQAATTAEGKTRAQVLEELKQAQADGSYYCNDSDRQWECNAIAARQQLALQKAPQLGHWLSQSGLLEIEIAACGQSLCGTVIKELGQNTSSTSALGLQVLSGIKPVSSQQWQGRIYNRGNGLTYECLMSLASPTELHILAYQDTPANGKEQIWNRVD
;
A
#
# COMPACT_ATOMS: atom_id res chain seq x y z
N MET A 1 56.03 -40.32 11.26
CA MET A 1 55.55 -38.93 11.37
C MET A 1 56.49 -38.01 10.62
N SER A 2 55.93 -37.23 9.69
CA SER A 2 56.46 -36.11 8.88
C SER A 2 57.87 -36.14 8.29
N ARG A 3 57.91 -36.32 6.97
CA ARG A 3 58.96 -35.84 6.06
C ARG A 3 58.36 -34.76 5.15
N LYS A 4 59.17 -33.75 4.82
CA LYS A 4 59.36 -33.10 3.50
C LYS A 4 59.93 -31.68 3.76
N ASN A 5 61.25 -31.56 3.88
CA ASN A 5 62.25 -31.34 2.83
C ASN A 5 62.16 -29.94 2.19
N LEU A 6 62.99 -29.03 2.71
CA LEU A 6 63.51 -27.86 2.02
C LEU A 6 64.49 -28.29 0.93
N LEU A 7 64.46 -27.62 -0.22
CA LEU A 7 65.65 -27.40 -1.04
C LEU A 7 65.63 -25.98 -1.63
N ALA A 8 66.75 -25.31 -1.41
CA ALA A 8 67.12 -24.01 -1.96
C ALA A 8 67.56 -24.13 -3.44
N SER A 9 67.50 -23.03 -4.19
CA SER A 9 68.43 -22.77 -5.30
C SER A 9 68.46 -21.29 -5.64
N ALA A 10 69.67 -20.80 -5.86
CA ALA A 10 70.07 -19.39 -5.92
C ALA A 10 70.48 -18.97 -7.35
N LEU A 11 70.64 -17.65 -7.50
CA LEU A 11 71.49 -16.92 -8.48
C LEU A 11 71.05 -16.87 -9.96
N LEU A 12 70.83 -15.67 -10.51
CA LEU A 12 71.84 -14.89 -11.26
C LEU A 12 71.27 -13.54 -11.81
N CYS A 13 72.12 -12.52 -11.79
CA CYS A 13 71.87 -11.16 -12.27
C CYS A 13 71.97 -11.05 -13.81
N ALA A 14 71.14 -10.22 -14.45
CA ALA A 14 71.49 -9.51 -15.69
C ALA A 14 70.50 -8.36 -16.02
N SER A 15 70.93 -7.13 -15.72
CA SER A 15 70.87 -5.92 -16.55
C SER A 15 69.76 -5.67 -17.61
N LEU A 16 69.19 -4.46 -17.49
CA LEU A 16 68.94 -3.43 -18.52
C LEU A 16 67.64 -3.43 -19.36
N VAL A 17 66.88 -2.33 -19.16
CA VAL A 17 66.31 -1.41 -20.17
C VAL A 17 64.84 -1.61 -20.62
N SER A 18 64.08 -0.52 -20.39
CA SER A 18 62.94 0.02 -21.16
C SER A 18 61.48 -0.38 -20.86
N LEU A 19 60.77 0.62 -20.30
CA LEU A 19 59.55 1.30 -20.79
C LEU A 19 58.24 0.52 -21.06
N PHE A 20 57.15 1.10 -20.51
CA PHE A 20 55.71 0.84 -20.74
C PHE A 20 55.16 -0.49 -20.19
N ALA A 21 54.03 -0.59 -19.48
CA ALA A 21 52.97 0.34 -19.13
C ALA A 21 52.37 -0.07 -17.78
N ILE A 22 51.94 0.91 -16.99
CA ILE A 22 51.16 0.70 -15.76
C ILE A 22 49.80 0.16 -16.19
N SER A 23 49.56 -1.14 -16.00
CA SER A 23 48.20 -1.70 -16.11
C SER A 23 47.52 -1.55 -14.76
N THR A 24 47.12 -0.33 -14.40
CA THR A 24 46.05 -0.15 -13.43
C THR A 24 44.77 -0.58 -14.12
N ALA A 25 44.39 -1.84 -13.94
CA ALA A 25 43.01 -2.25 -14.15
C ALA A 25 42.15 -1.45 -13.16
N GLN A 26 41.67 -0.30 -13.58
CA GLN A 26 40.55 0.36 -12.92
C GLN A 26 39.36 -0.57 -13.08
N ALA A 27 39.00 -1.26 -11.98
CA ALA A 27 37.68 -1.82 -11.83
C ALA A 27 36.70 -0.64 -11.90
N ALA A 28 36.13 -0.43 -13.08
CA ALA A 28 34.98 0.43 -13.24
C ALA A 28 33.89 -0.12 -12.33
N THR A 29 33.53 0.63 -11.28
CA THR A 29 32.31 0.38 -10.52
C THR A 29 31.15 0.63 -11.46
N THR A 30 30.67 -0.43 -12.08
CA THR A 30 29.37 -0.43 -12.76
C THR A 30 28.35 -0.01 -11.72
N ALA A 31 27.74 1.17 -11.91
CA ALA A 31 26.54 1.56 -11.21
C ALA A 31 25.54 0.40 -11.28
N GLU A 32 25.12 -0.11 -10.13
CA GLU A 32 24.14 -1.19 -10.05
C GLU A 32 22.82 -0.70 -10.64
N GLY A 33 22.63 -0.99 -11.93
CA GLY A 33 21.35 -0.76 -12.58
C GLY A 33 20.31 -1.61 -11.85
N LYS A 34 19.32 -0.95 -11.24
CA LYS A 34 18.16 -1.64 -10.68
C LYS A 34 17.57 -2.54 -11.76
N THR A 35 17.28 -3.78 -11.38
CA THR A 35 16.70 -4.74 -12.32
C THR A 35 15.31 -4.28 -12.77
N ARG A 36 14.87 -4.72 -13.95
CA ARG A 36 13.53 -4.40 -14.49
C ARG A 36 12.40 -4.71 -13.50
N ALA A 37 12.55 -5.76 -12.70
CA ALA A 37 11.57 -6.14 -11.68
C ALA A 37 11.53 -5.15 -10.51
N GLN A 38 12.70 -4.69 -10.03
CA GLN A 38 12.78 -3.68 -8.97
C GLN A 38 12.21 -2.33 -9.42
N VAL A 39 12.47 -1.93 -10.66
CA VAL A 39 11.89 -0.71 -11.24
C VAL A 39 10.38 -0.80 -11.33
N LEU A 40 9.84 -1.96 -11.73
CA LEU A 40 8.39 -2.17 -11.79
C LEU A 40 7.73 -2.12 -10.41
N GLU A 41 8.38 -2.65 -9.37
CA GLU A 41 7.85 -2.60 -8.01
C GLU A 41 7.94 -1.18 -7.42
N GLU A 42 9.03 -0.45 -7.67
CA GLU A 42 9.15 0.96 -7.26
C GLU A 42 8.11 1.86 -7.93
N LEU A 43 7.85 1.65 -9.23
CA LEU A 43 6.79 2.37 -9.95
C LEU A 43 5.40 2.04 -9.38
N LYS A 44 5.16 0.78 -9.00
CA LYS A 44 3.90 0.36 -8.39
C LYS A 44 3.69 1.02 -7.03
N GLN A 45 4.75 1.17 -6.23
CA GLN A 45 4.69 1.87 -4.95
C GLN A 45 4.49 3.38 -5.12
N ALA A 46 5.21 4.03 -6.05
CA ALA A 46 5.07 5.46 -6.33
C ALA A 46 3.69 5.85 -6.90
N GLN A 47 3.03 4.92 -7.59
CA GLN A 47 1.65 5.08 -8.03
C GLN A 47 0.65 4.89 -6.88
N ALA A 48 0.94 4.00 -5.94
CA ALA A 48 0.08 3.70 -4.80
C ALA A 48 0.13 4.80 -3.72
N ASP A 49 1.28 5.45 -3.54
CA ASP A 49 1.47 6.52 -2.55
C ASP A 49 1.26 7.93 -3.11
N GLY A 50 1.02 8.05 -4.42
CA GLY A 50 0.76 9.33 -5.09
C GLY A 50 1.98 10.25 -5.22
N SER A 51 3.20 9.76 -4.95
CA SER A 51 4.44 10.54 -5.00
C SER A 51 5.05 10.69 -6.40
N TYR A 52 4.35 10.25 -7.45
CA TYR A 52 4.83 10.36 -8.81
C TYR A 52 4.91 11.83 -9.27
N TYR A 53 6.07 12.46 -9.07
CA TYR A 53 6.37 13.82 -9.49
C TYR A 53 6.59 13.88 -11.01
N CYS A 54 5.79 14.71 -11.67
CA CYS A 54 5.84 14.98 -13.10
C CYS A 54 6.34 16.42 -13.33
N ASN A 55 7.66 16.59 -13.48
CA ASN A 55 8.28 17.89 -13.78
C ASN A 55 8.80 17.93 -15.23
N ASP A 56 7.93 17.71 -16.21
CA ASP A 56 8.28 17.83 -17.62
C ASP A 56 7.11 18.51 -18.37
N SER A 57 7.31 19.78 -18.74
CA SER A 57 6.26 20.64 -19.33
C SER A 57 5.66 20.08 -20.61
N ASP A 58 6.44 19.31 -21.36
CA ASP A 58 6.07 18.80 -22.68
C ASP A 58 5.18 17.53 -22.59
N ARG A 59 5.11 16.91 -21.40
CA ARG A 59 4.29 15.72 -21.11
C ARG A 59 3.23 15.95 -20.04
N GLN A 60 2.97 17.21 -19.68
CA GLN A 60 1.93 17.59 -18.72
C GLN A 60 0.56 17.02 -19.09
N TRP A 61 0.24 16.89 -20.39
CA TRP A 61 -1.02 16.31 -20.87
C TRP A 61 -1.15 14.81 -20.60
N GLU A 62 -0.04 14.05 -20.60
CA GLU A 62 0.00 12.64 -20.22
C GLU A 62 -0.16 12.47 -18.70
N CYS A 63 0.49 13.34 -17.93
CA CYS A 63 0.39 13.34 -16.47
C CYS A 63 -1.00 13.72 -15.97
N ASN A 64 -1.63 14.74 -16.58
CA ASN A 64 -3.01 15.11 -16.30
C ASN A 64 -3.98 13.97 -16.64
N ALA A 65 -3.73 13.23 -17.73
CA ALA A 65 -4.55 12.08 -18.10
C ALA A 65 -4.38 10.90 -17.12
N ILE A 66 -3.18 10.65 -16.61
CA ILE A 66 -2.93 9.62 -15.58
C ILE A 66 -3.60 10.02 -14.26
N ALA A 67 -3.44 11.26 -13.82
CA ALA A 67 -4.09 11.78 -12.62
C ALA A 67 -5.62 11.73 -12.72
N ALA A 68 -6.18 12.11 -13.88
CA ALA A 68 -7.62 12.03 -14.13
C ALA A 68 -8.12 10.58 -14.14
N ARG A 69 -7.36 9.63 -14.68
CA ARG A 69 -7.69 8.19 -14.62
C ARG A 69 -7.60 7.64 -13.20
N GLN A 70 -6.62 8.08 -12.41
CA GLN A 70 -6.53 7.74 -10.98
C GLN A 70 -7.72 8.31 -10.20
N GLN A 71 -8.10 9.56 -10.44
CA GLN A 71 -9.30 10.15 -9.84
C GLN A 71 -10.58 9.41 -10.27
N LEU A 72 -10.70 9.02 -11.54
CA LEU A 72 -11.84 8.23 -12.01
C LEU A 72 -11.86 6.83 -11.37
N ALA A 73 -10.70 6.20 -11.18
CA ALA A 73 -10.59 4.93 -10.48
C ALA A 73 -10.94 5.06 -8.98
N LEU A 74 -10.55 6.17 -8.35
CA LEU A 74 -10.95 6.56 -6.99
C LEU A 74 -12.40 7.03 -6.90
N GLN A 75 -13.10 7.32 -8.00
CA GLN A 75 -14.54 7.59 -8.02
C GLN A 75 -15.36 6.34 -8.36
N LYS A 76 -14.71 5.32 -8.96
CA LYS A 76 -15.28 4.02 -9.31
C LYS A 76 -14.80 2.90 -8.38
N ALA A 77 -14.10 3.23 -7.30
CA ALA A 77 -13.60 2.21 -6.40
C ALA A 77 -14.81 1.48 -5.82
N PRO A 78 -14.91 0.15 -6.00
CA PRO A 78 -16.15 -0.58 -5.81
C PRO A 78 -16.62 -0.64 -4.34
N GLN A 79 -15.81 -0.15 -3.41
CA GLN A 79 -16.13 0.02 -1.99
C GLN A 79 -16.75 1.39 -1.66
N LEU A 80 -16.76 2.34 -2.60
CA LEU A 80 -17.35 3.66 -2.40
C LEU A 80 -18.87 3.62 -2.53
N GLY A 81 -19.51 4.67 -2.02
CA GLY A 81 -20.95 4.87 -2.07
C GLY A 81 -21.62 4.47 -0.76
N HIS A 82 -22.92 4.19 -0.84
CA HIS A 82 -23.74 3.99 0.35
C HIS A 82 -23.89 2.51 0.69
N TRP A 83 -23.80 2.21 1.98
CA TRP A 83 -23.83 0.87 2.51
C TRP A 83 -24.71 0.80 3.75
N LEU A 84 -25.60 -0.18 3.77
CA LEU A 84 -26.39 -0.54 4.92
C LEU A 84 -25.57 -1.47 5.82
N SER A 85 -25.33 -1.03 7.06
CA SER A 85 -24.71 -1.86 8.09
C SER A 85 -25.45 -3.18 8.31
N GLN A 86 -24.74 -4.21 8.80
CA GLN A 86 -25.31 -5.53 9.07
C GLN A 86 -26.56 -5.49 9.99
N SER A 87 -26.62 -4.53 10.92
CA SER A 87 -27.77 -4.37 11.80
C SER A 87 -29.01 -3.81 11.09
N GLY A 88 -28.86 -3.27 9.88
CA GLY A 88 -29.92 -2.58 9.14
C GLY A 88 -30.27 -1.19 9.68
N LEU A 89 -29.50 -0.68 10.65
CA LEU A 89 -29.86 0.55 11.38
C LEU A 89 -29.22 1.80 10.82
N LEU A 90 -28.05 1.67 10.21
CA LEU A 90 -27.25 2.80 9.73
C LEU A 90 -26.96 2.62 8.25
N GLU A 91 -27.21 3.69 7.49
CA GLU A 91 -26.67 3.87 6.14
C GLU A 91 -25.39 4.70 6.26
N ILE A 92 -24.31 4.17 5.71
CA ILE A 92 -22.96 4.71 5.79
C ILE A 92 -22.49 5.05 4.39
N GLU A 93 -22.11 6.31 4.17
CA GLU A 93 -21.38 6.71 2.97
C GLU A 93 -19.90 6.43 3.16
N ILE A 94 -19.31 5.64 2.27
CA ILE A 94 -17.87 5.45 2.16
C ILE A 94 -17.35 6.38 1.06
N ALA A 95 -16.53 7.34 1.46
CA ALA A 95 -15.97 8.38 0.59
C ALA A 95 -14.51 8.70 0.94
N ALA A 96 -13.83 9.45 0.07
CA ALA A 96 -12.48 9.91 0.33
C ALA A 96 -12.45 10.98 1.43
N CYS A 97 -11.49 10.86 2.34
CA CYS A 97 -11.21 11.81 3.42
C CYS A 97 -9.69 12.06 3.48
N GLY A 98 -9.24 13.08 2.74
CA GLY A 98 -7.81 13.35 2.56
C GLY A 98 -7.14 12.24 1.73
N GLN A 99 -6.21 11.49 2.33
CA GLN A 99 -5.41 10.45 1.67
C GLN A 99 -5.87 9.01 2.01
N SER A 100 -7.11 8.87 2.51
CA SER A 100 -7.72 7.59 2.89
C SER A 100 -9.21 7.60 2.60
N LEU A 101 -9.89 6.46 2.77
CA LEU A 101 -11.34 6.41 2.81
C LEU A 101 -11.85 6.49 4.25
N CYS A 102 -13.02 7.10 4.41
CA CYS A 102 -13.77 7.18 5.65
C CYS A 102 -15.21 6.77 5.40
N GLY A 103 -15.86 6.31 6.46
CA GLY A 103 -17.27 5.92 6.46
C GLY A 103 -18.03 6.78 7.44
N THR A 104 -19.04 7.51 6.97
CA THR A 104 -19.84 8.43 7.79
C THR A 104 -21.31 8.02 7.73
N VAL A 105 -21.97 8.03 8.88
CA VAL A 105 -23.41 7.76 8.95
C VAL A 105 -24.19 8.91 8.32
N ILE A 106 -24.92 8.61 7.24
CA ILE A 106 -25.75 9.58 6.50
C ILE A 106 -27.24 9.41 6.79
N LYS A 107 -27.66 8.25 7.31
CA LYS A 107 -29.05 7.97 7.67
C LYS A 107 -29.16 6.96 8.82
N GLU A 108 -30.15 7.16 9.68
CA GLU A 108 -30.56 6.19 10.71
C GLU A 108 -31.94 5.63 10.33
N LEU A 109 -32.03 4.32 10.13
CA LEU A 109 -33.24 3.63 9.67
C LEU A 109 -34.02 2.95 10.82
N GLY A 110 -33.44 2.85 12.01
CA GLY A 110 -34.07 2.25 13.18
C GLY A 110 -34.51 3.26 14.25
N GLN A 111 -35.43 2.84 15.12
CA GLN A 111 -35.68 3.55 16.38
C GLN A 111 -34.43 3.47 17.25
N ASN A 112 -33.79 4.61 17.47
CA ASN A 112 -32.61 4.71 18.29
C ASN A 112 -32.98 4.45 19.76
N THR A 113 -32.54 3.32 20.32
CA THR A 113 -32.65 3.06 21.77
C THR A 113 -31.62 3.85 22.58
N SER A 114 -30.66 4.51 21.89
CA SER A 114 -29.70 5.42 22.51
C SER A 114 -30.19 6.86 22.39
N SER A 115 -29.91 7.68 23.41
CA SER A 115 -30.40 9.05 23.52
C SER A 115 -29.77 10.06 22.54
N THR A 116 -28.76 9.66 21.77
CA THR A 116 -28.04 10.54 20.82
C THR A 116 -28.11 10.00 19.39
N SER A 117 -28.36 10.87 18.40
CA SER A 117 -28.29 10.48 17.00
C SER A 117 -26.85 10.11 16.60
N ALA A 118 -26.70 9.10 15.75
CA ALA A 118 -25.44 8.75 15.11
C ALA A 118 -25.24 9.48 13.77
N LEU A 119 -26.15 10.36 13.36
CA LEU A 119 -26.00 11.12 12.12
C LEU A 119 -24.69 11.92 12.13
N GLY A 120 -23.90 11.81 11.05
CA GLY A 120 -22.60 12.44 10.91
C GLY A 120 -21.47 11.76 11.69
N LEU A 121 -21.75 10.69 12.43
CA LEU A 121 -20.71 9.91 13.10
C LEU A 121 -19.81 9.22 12.07
N GLN A 122 -18.51 9.46 12.17
CA GLN A 122 -17.52 8.72 11.41
C GLN A 122 -17.29 7.35 12.05
N VAL A 123 -17.74 6.29 11.39
CA VAL A 123 -17.60 4.90 11.85
C VAL A 123 -16.42 4.18 11.22
N LEU A 124 -15.93 4.60 10.05
CA LEU A 124 -14.71 4.06 9.43
C LEU A 124 -13.68 5.18 9.25
N SER A 125 -12.40 4.87 9.49
CA SER A 125 -11.31 5.84 9.42
C SER A 125 -10.02 5.22 8.89
N GLY A 126 -9.24 6.03 8.17
CA GLY A 126 -7.90 5.65 7.73
C GLY A 126 -7.86 4.44 6.81
N ILE A 127 -8.95 4.16 6.08
CA ILE A 127 -9.06 2.99 5.21
C ILE A 127 -8.14 3.18 4.01
N LYS A 128 -7.18 2.27 3.84
CA LYS A 128 -6.15 2.30 2.79
C LYS A 128 -6.05 0.94 2.10
N PRO A 129 -5.71 0.91 0.81
CA PRO A 129 -5.56 -0.35 0.09
C PRO A 129 -4.40 -1.19 0.65
N VAL A 130 -4.65 -2.48 0.84
CA VAL A 130 -3.63 -3.51 1.13
C VAL A 130 -3.39 -4.37 -0.10
N SER A 131 -4.43 -4.61 -0.89
CA SER A 131 -4.38 -5.28 -2.19
C SER A 131 -5.43 -4.69 -3.14
N SER A 132 -5.61 -5.28 -4.33
CA SER A 132 -6.61 -4.82 -5.30
C SER A 132 -8.06 -4.96 -4.85
N GLN A 133 -8.34 -5.82 -3.86
CA GLN A 133 -9.69 -6.12 -3.36
C GLN A 133 -9.80 -6.06 -1.83
N GLN A 134 -8.76 -5.58 -1.17
CA GLN A 134 -8.71 -5.53 0.29
C GLN A 134 -8.15 -4.20 0.77
N TRP A 135 -8.80 -3.66 1.79
CA TRP A 135 -8.43 -2.43 2.46
C TRP A 135 -8.30 -2.66 3.96
N GLN A 136 -7.51 -1.83 4.62
CA GLN A 136 -7.31 -1.86 6.07
C GLN A 136 -7.44 -0.46 6.64
N GLY A 137 -8.01 -0.38 7.83
CA GLY A 137 -8.06 0.84 8.63
C GLY A 137 -8.75 0.53 9.94
N ARG A 138 -9.61 1.42 10.40
CA ARG A 138 -10.23 1.31 11.73
C ARG A 138 -11.73 1.50 11.70
N ILE A 139 -12.43 0.78 12.57
CA ILE A 139 -13.89 0.87 12.75
C ILE A 139 -14.25 1.25 14.19
N TYR A 140 -15.09 2.28 14.35
CA TYR A 140 -15.63 2.70 15.63
C TYR A 140 -16.97 2.00 15.92
N ASN A 141 -17.06 1.36 17.08
CA ASN A 141 -18.29 0.76 17.58
C ASN A 141 -18.93 1.68 18.61
N ARG A 142 -20.03 2.34 18.21
CA ARG A 142 -20.79 3.22 19.09
C ARG A 142 -21.35 2.53 20.34
N GLY A 143 -21.70 1.25 20.25
CA GLY A 143 -22.33 0.50 21.34
C GLY A 143 -21.43 0.31 22.56
N ASN A 144 -20.10 0.28 22.36
CA ASN A 144 -19.15 0.17 23.47
C ASN A 144 -18.12 1.32 23.52
N GLY A 145 -18.15 2.25 22.56
CA GLY A 145 -17.24 3.39 22.51
C GLY A 145 -15.81 3.05 22.11
N LEU A 146 -15.54 1.85 21.61
CA LEU A 146 -14.21 1.39 21.25
C LEU A 146 -13.98 1.44 19.73
N THR A 147 -12.71 1.61 19.35
CA THR A 147 -12.26 1.55 17.96
C THR A 147 -11.38 0.32 17.77
N TYR A 148 -11.65 -0.42 16.71
CA TYR A 148 -10.96 -1.66 16.33
C TYR A 148 -10.19 -1.45 15.04
N GLU A 149 -9.17 -2.27 14.80
CA GLU A 149 -8.63 -2.45 13.45
C GLU A 149 -9.67 -3.18 12.60
N CYS A 150 -9.71 -2.89 11.30
CA CYS A 150 -10.59 -3.61 10.39
C CYS A 150 -9.92 -3.92 9.06
N LEU A 151 -10.23 -5.10 8.54
CA LEU A 151 -10.02 -5.47 7.14
C LEU A 151 -11.35 -5.39 6.41
N MET A 152 -11.33 -4.78 5.23
CA MET A 152 -12.49 -4.60 4.37
C MET A 152 -12.24 -5.31 3.04
N SER A 153 -13.22 -6.04 2.54
CA SER A 153 -13.17 -6.72 1.24
C SER A 153 -14.55 -6.78 0.60
N LEU A 154 -14.61 -6.79 -0.72
CA LEU A 154 -15.87 -6.98 -1.45
C LEU A 154 -16.06 -8.45 -1.80
N ALA A 155 -17.16 -9.03 -1.33
CA ALA A 155 -17.60 -10.35 -1.78
C ALA A 155 -18.30 -10.26 -3.14
N SER A 156 -19.04 -9.18 -3.38
CA SER A 156 -19.68 -8.86 -4.65
C SER A 156 -19.83 -7.33 -4.80
N PRO A 157 -20.30 -6.82 -5.96
CA PRO A 157 -20.59 -5.39 -6.11
C PRO A 157 -21.57 -4.83 -5.07
N THR A 158 -22.41 -5.67 -4.48
CA THR A 158 -23.47 -5.28 -3.52
C THR A 158 -23.21 -5.77 -2.10
N GLU A 159 -22.09 -6.45 -1.84
CA GLU A 159 -21.81 -7.08 -0.56
C GLU A 159 -20.38 -6.79 -0.09
N LEU A 160 -20.28 -6.07 1.03
CA LEU A 160 -19.03 -5.63 1.65
C LEU A 160 -18.83 -6.35 2.97
N HIS A 161 -17.70 -7.03 3.09
CA HIS A 161 -17.28 -7.69 4.31
C HIS A 161 -16.36 -6.76 5.09
N ILE A 162 -16.62 -6.62 6.40
CA ILE A 162 -15.79 -5.87 7.33
C ILE A 162 -15.44 -6.78 8.51
N LEU A 163 -14.18 -7.16 8.63
CA LEU A 163 -13.65 -7.93 9.75
C LEU A 163 -13.01 -6.99 10.76
N ALA A 164 -13.65 -6.78 11.90
CA ALA A 164 -13.14 -5.96 12.99
C ALA A 164 -12.37 -6.81 14.02
N TYR A 165 -11.19 -6.38 14.46
CA TYR A 165 -10.34 -7.10 15.41
C TYR A 165 -9.51 -6.15 16.29
N GLN A 166 -9.06 -6.67 17.44
CA GLN A 166 -8.21 -5.92 18.39
C GLN A 166 -6.73 -6.29 18.26
N ASP A 167 -6.41 -7.59 18.21
CA ASP A 167 -5.02 -8.07 18.14
C ASP A 167 -4.70 -8.67 16.78
N THR A 168 -5.44 -9.72 16.39
CA THR A 168 -5.23 -10.44 15.12
C THR A 168 -6.54 -10.66 14.37
N PRO A 169 -6.52 -10.69 13.02
CA PRO A 169 -7.71 -10.97 12.22
C PRO A 169 -8.38 -12.32 12.56
N ALA A 170 -7.62 -13.32 13.00
CA ALA A 170 -8.13 -14.65 13.34
C ALA A 170 -9.15 -14.64 14.50
N ASN A 171 -9.09 -13.64 15.37
CA ASN A 171 -10.03 -13.45 16.49
C ASN A 171 -11.08 -12.37 16.18
N GLY A 172 -11.13 -11.91 14.92
CA GLY A 172 -12.01 -10.84 14.51
C GLY A 172 -13.48 -11.26 14.44
N LYS A 173 -14.35 -10.25 14.34
CA LYS A 173 -15.77 -10.42 14.06
C LYS A 173 -16.08 -9.82 12.71
N GLU A 174 -16.63 -10.65 11.83
CA GLU A 174 -17.04 -10.23 10.50
C GLU A 174 -18.44 -9.63 10.53
N GLN A 175 -18.63 -8.58 9.73
CA GLN A 175 -19.90 -7.97 9.43
C GLN A 175 -20.10 -7.93 7.93
N ILE A 176 -21.33 -8.17 7.49
CA ILE A 176 -21.72 -8.11 6.08
C ILE A 176 -22.61 -6.88 5.91
N TRP A 177 -22.17 -5.96 5.06
CA TRP A 177 -22.88 -4.73 4.73
C TRP A 177 -23.39 -4.84 3.29
N ASN A 178 -24.60 -4.33 3.08
CA ASN A 178 -25.26 -4.41 1.77
C ASN A 178 -25.25 -3.05 1.10
N ARG A 179 -25.03 -3.00 -0.20
CA ARG A 179 -25.07 -1.74 -0.95
C ARG A 179 -26.48 -1.15 -0.94
N VAL A 180 -26.55 0.18 -0.84
CA VAL A 180 -27.78 0.96 -0.97
C VAL A 180 -27.65 1.81 -2.23
N ASP A 181 -28.69 1.81 -3.05
CA ASP A 181 -28.79 2.58 -4.30
C ASP A 181 -29.41 3.97 -4.09
#